data_AF-A0A948DNC1-F1
#
_entry.id   AF-A0A948DNC1-F1
#
_cell.length_a   1.000
_cell.length_b   1.000
_cell.length_c   1.000
_cell.angle_alpha   90.00
_cell.angle_beta   90.00
_cell.angle_gamma   90.00
#
_symmetry.space_group_name_H-M   'P 1'
#
loop_
_entity.id
_entity.type
_entity.pdbx_description
1 polymer ?
#
loop_
_entity_poly.entity_id
_entity_poly.type
_entity_poly.pdbx_seq_one_letter_code
_entity_poly.pdbx_strand_id
1 'polypeptide(L)' 'MTETNHLCLFEVSWEVCNKVGGIYTVITSKIPEATKLYGGNYILLGPDLKTNP' A
#
# COMPACT_ATOMS: atom_id res chain seq x y z
N MET A 1 -25.70 15.16 7.51
CA MET A 1 -25.12 13.92 8.09
C MET A 1 -24.48 13.16 6.94
N THR A 2 -23.22 13.45 6.63
CA THR A 2 -22.47 12.62 5.68
C THR A 2 -21.98 11.42 6.45
N GLU A 3 -22.53 10.23 6.17
CA GLU A 3 -21.97 8.97 6.66
C GLU A 3 -20.50 8.94 6.23
N THR A 4 -19.61 9.10 7.20
CA THR A 4 -18.17 9.01 6.95
C THR A 4 -17.88 7.54 6.88
N ASN A 5 -18.04 6.94 5.70
CA ASN A 5 -17.79 5.52 5.51
C ASN A 5 -16.30 5.28 5.83
N HIS A 6 -16.02 4.66 6.98
CA HIS A 6 -14.68 4.41 7.51
C HIS A 6 -13.99 3.26 6.76
N LEU A 7 -13.99 3.32 5.43
CA LEU A 7 -13.42 2.27 4.61
C LEU A 7 -11.89 2.41 4.59
N CYS A 8 -11.22 1.43 5.19
CA CYS A 8 -9.77 1.31 5.19
C CYS A 8 -9.34 0.22 4.21
N LEU A 9 -8.42 0.57 3.31
CA LEU A 9 -7.83 -0.37 2.36
C LEU A 9 -6.46 -0.79 2.87
N PHE A 10 -6.30 -2.09 3.13
CA PHE A 10 -5.03 -2.70 3.45
C PHE A 10 -4.51 -3.47 2.24
N GLU A 11 -3.34 -3.09 1.76
CA GLU A 11 -2.65 -3.79 0.68
C GLU A 11 -1.36 -4.41 1.20
N VAL A 12 -1.26 -5.73 1.05
CA VAL A 12 -0.15 -6.52 1.57
C VAL A 12 0.63 -7.09 0.40
N SER A 13 1.94 -6.86 0.37
CA SER A 13 2.82 -7.50 -0.58
C SER A 13 4.23 -7.64 -0.01
N TRP A 14 4.94 -8.67 -0.44
CA TRP A 14 6.35 -8.84 -0.15
C TRP A 14 7.18 -7.64 -0.63
N GLU A 15 6.73 -6.97 -1.69
CA GLU A 15 7.44 -5.87 -2.32
C GLU A 15 7.03 -4.48 -1.79
N VAL A 16 6.16 -4.41 -0.78
CA VAL A 16 5.96 -3.16 -0.02
C VAL A 16 7.25 -2.86 0.73
N CYS A 17 7.84 -1.70 0.47
CA CYS A 17 9.14 -1.29 1.03
C CYS A 17 10.32 -2.24 0.70
N ASN A 18 10.18 -3.13 -0.29
CA ASN A 18 11.21 -4.10 -0.66
C ASN A 18 11.23 -4.30 -2.18
N LYS A 19 12.14 -3.63 -2.88
CA LYS A 19 12.20 -3.73 -4.35
C LYS A 19 12.91 -5.01 -4.78
N VAL A 20 12.13 -6.03 -5.14
CA VAL A 20 12.65 -7.35 -5.60
C VAL A 20 12.35 -7.58 -7.09
N GLY A 21 11.20 -7.13 -7.57
CA GLY A 21 10.72 -7.41 -8.91
C GLY A 21 9.76 -6.34 -9.44
N GLY A 22 8.85 -6.78 -10.30
CA GLY A 22 7.90 -5.88 -10.96
C GLY A 22 6.79 -5.38 -10.05
N ILE A 23 6.52 -6.07 -8.93
CA ILE A 23 5.38 -5.73 -8.07
C ILE A 23 5.63 -4.40 -7.36
N TYR A 24 6.88 -4.08 -6.99
CA TYR A 24 7.24 -2.77 -6.49
C TYR A 24 6.81 -1.65 -7.47
N THR A 25 7.04 -1.84 -8.77
CA THR A 25 6.62 -0.87 -9.80
C THR A 25 5.10 -0.80 -9.94
N VAL A 26 4.40 -1.92 -9.84
CA VAL A 26 2.93 -1.96 -9.86
C VAL A 26 2.36 -1.18 -8.67
N ILE A 27 2.85 -1.43 -7.47
CA ILE A 27 2.40 -0.73 -6.25
C ILE A 27 2.67 0.76 -6.38
N THR A 28 3.91 1.14 -6.70
CA THR A 28 4.31 2.57 -6.77
C THR A 28 3.57 3.36 -7.83
N SER A 29 3.29 2.77 -8.99
CA SER A 29 2.49 3.42 -10.04
C SER A 29 1.02 3.60 -9.65
N LYS A 30 0.49 2.76 -8.75
CA LYS A 30 -0.90 2.81 -8.27
C LYS A 30 -1.11 3.76 -7.08
N ILE A 31 -0.08 4.02 -6.28
CA ILE A 31 -0.17 4.88 -5.06
C ILE A 31 -0.89 6.21 -5.32
N PRO A 32 -0.61 6.98 -6.39
CA PRO A 32 -1.26 8.27 -6.59
C PRO A 32 -2.78 8.18 -6.69
N GLU A 33 -3.31 7.17 -7.40
CA GLU A 33 -4.76 6.97 -7.53
C GLU A 33 -5.38 6.38 -6.26
N ALA A 34 -4.69 5.45 -5.60
CA ALA A 34 -5.15 4.89 -4.33
C ALA A 34 -5.24 5.97 -3.23
N THR A 35 -4.25 6.86 -3.14
CA THR A 35 -4.25 7.97 -2.19
C THR A 35 -5.34 9.01 -2.51
N LYS A 36 -5.68 9.24 -3.79
CA LYS A 36 -6.82 10.11 -4.15
C LYS A 36 -8.16 9.55 -3.65
N LEU A 37 -8.35 8.24 -3.71
CA LEU A 37 -9.61 7.57 -3.35
C LEU A 37 -9.76 7.33 -1.84
N TYR A 38 -8.68 6.92 -1.18
CA TYR A 38 -8.72 6.47 0.22
C TYR A 38 -7.98 7.40 1.19
N GLY A 39 -7.16 8.33 0.69
CA GLY A 39 -6.40 9.27 1.52
C GLY A 39 -5.55 8.56 2.57
N GLY A 40 -5.68 9.00 3.83
CA GLY A 40 -4.99 8.39 4.97
C GLY A 40 -5.47 6.97 5.34
N ASN A 41 -6.54 6.48 4.72
CA ASN A 41 -7.08 5.15 4.97
C ASN A 41 -6.52 4.10 3.99
N TYR A 42 -5.52 4.44 3.18
CA TYR A 42 -4.77 3.49 2.37
C TYR A 42 -3.48 3.11 3.08
N ILE A 43 -3.42 1.85 3.53
CA ILE A 43 -2.32 1.33 4.34
C ILE A 43 -1.64 0.20 3.57
N LEU A 44 -0.33 0.35 3.39
CA LEU A 44 0.54 -0.66 2.79
C LEU A 44 1.27 -1.42 3.89
N LEU A 45 1.23 -2.75 3.81
CA LEU A 45 1.92 -3.63 4.75
C LEU A 45 2.95 -4.48 4.01
N GLY A 46 4.19 -4.42 4.50
CA GLY A 46 5.34 -5.17 3.96
C GLY A 46 6.13 -5.84 5.06
N PRO A 47 7.06 -6.74 4.70
CA PRO A 47 7.91 -7.44 5.66
C PRO A 47 8.90 -6.49 6.36
N ASP A 48 9.23 -6.80 7.61
CA ASP A 48 10.39 -6.23 8.31
C ASP A 48 11.67 -6.94 7.84
N LEU A 49 12.49 -6.25 7.05
CA LEU A 49 13.56 -6.85 6.22
C LEU A 49 14.82 -7.29 6.97
N LYS A 50 14.78 -7.43 8.32
CA LYS A 50 15.93 -7.66 9.22
C LYS A 50 17.02 -8.59 8.68
N THR A 51 16.64 -9.75 8.15
CA THR A 51 17.58 -10.76 7.63
C THR A 51 17.16 -11.24 6.24
N ASN A 52 16.41 -10.43 5.50
CA ASN A 52 16.15 -10.75 4.11
C ASN A 52 17.50 -10.76 3.39
N PRO A 53 17.96 -11.88 2.79
CA PRO A 53 19.19 -11.88 2.01
C PRO A 53 19.08 -10.93 0.80
#